data_AF-A0A972APF7-F1
#
_entry.id   AF-A0A972APF7-F1
#
_cell.length_a   1.000
_cell.length_b   1.000
_cell.length_c   1.000
_cell.angle_alpha   90.00
_cell.angle_beta   90.00
_cell.angle_gamma   90.00
#
_symmetry.space_group_name_H-M   'P 1'
#
loop_
_entity.id
_entity.type
_entity.pdbx_description
1 polymer ?
#
loop_
_entity_poly.entity_id
_entity_poly.type
_entity_poly.pdbx_seq_one_letter_code
_entity_poly.pdbx_strand_id
1 'polypeptide(L)'
;MIKKIYYILDGLSNFLLGEKDTLTIGKNIPDDAELLERARLDWQAAQSFFNYVSDEKQIDQAIFNLIAAEKHYDYLLQKTRRERWFNRKVEKGCD
;
A
#
# COMPACT_ATOMS: atom_id res chain seq x y z
N MET A 1 2.07 29.24 -12.67
CA MET A 1 1.53 27.93 -13.11
C MET A 1 2.28 26.72 -12.57
N ILE A 2 3.40 26.89 -11.85
CA ILE A 2 4.15 25.77 -11.21
C ILE A 2 3.44 25.24 -9.95
N LYS A 3 2.61 26.07 -9.28
CA LYS A 3 1.88 25.68 -8.05
C LYS A 3 0.90 24.52 -8.24
N LYS A 4 0.36 24.28 -9.44
CA LYS A 4 -0.61 23.20 -9.70
C LYS A 4 0.02 21.80 -9.70
N ILE A 5 1.27 21.70 -10.13
CA ILE A 5 2.03 20.43 -10.13
C ILE A 5 2.37 20.03 -8.69
N TYR A 6 2.65 21.00 -7.82
CA TYR A 6 2.86 20.74 -6.38
C TYR A 6 1.64 20.08 -5.72
N TYR A 7 0.40 20.46 -6.05
CA TYR A 7 -0.79 19.81 -5.47
C TYR A 7 -0.96 18.34 -5.87
N ILE A 8 -0.50 17.95 -7.06
CA ILE A 8 -0.59 16.57 -7.54
C ILE A 8 0.55 15.74 -6.93
N LEU A 9 1.73 16.33 -6.76
CA LEU A 9 2.88 15.69 -6.11
C LEU A 9 2.70 15.58 -4.58
N ASP A 10 2.06 16.55 -3.93
CA ASP A 10 1.67 16.46 -2.51
C ASP A 10 0.57 15.40 -2.32
N GLY A 11 -0.36 15.29 -3.27
CA GLY A 11 -1.36 14.22 -3.31
C GLY A 11 -0.71 12.84 -3.40
N LEU A 12 0.26 12.66 -4.32
CA LEU A 12 1.04 11.42 -4.44
C LEU A 12 1.96 11.18 -3.24
N SER A 13 2.54 12.21 -2.63
CA SER A 13 3.36 12.06 -1.42
C SER A 13 2.51 11.57 -0.25
N ASN A 14 1.33 12.16 -0.01
CA ASN A 14 0.43 11.72 1.06
C ASN A 14 -0.26 10.38 0.73
N PHE A 15 -0.42 10.06 -0.55
CA PHE A 15 -1.02 8.82 -1.05
C PHE A 15 -0.01 7.64 -1.08
N LEU A 16 1.26 7.89 -1.39
CA LEU A 16 2.33 6.88 -1.42
C LEU A 16 3.06 6.72 -0.08
N LEU A 17 3.12 7.76 0.76
CA LEU A 17 3.75 7.68 2.09
C LEU A 17 2.75 7.49 3.22
N GLY A 18 1.44 7.53 2.92
CA GLY A 18 0.45 7.75 3.97
C GLY A 18 0.68 9.11 4.62
N GLU A 19 -0.39 9.66 5.16
CA GLU A 19 -0.37 10.80 6.05
C GLU A 19 0.81 10.71 7.03
N LYS A 20 1.76 11.65 6.92
CA LYS A 20 2.72 11.93 7.97
C LYS A 20 1.94 12.52 9.12
N ASP A 21 1.45 11.65 9.99
CA ASP A 21 1.26 12.04 11.38
C ASP A 21 2.62 12.53 11.86
N THR A 22 2.66 13.84 12.05
CA THR A 22 3.70 14.57 12.74
C THR A 22 4.22 13.75 13.92
N LEU A 23 5.52 13.46 13.91
CA LEU A 23 6.39 13.19 15.07
C LEU A 23 5.68 13.14 16.43
N THR A 24 4.89 12.10 16.67
CA THR A 24 4.53 11.67 18.02
C THR A 24 5.24 10.37 18.24
N ILE A 25 6.32 10.44 19.01
CA ILE A 25 7.03 9.32 19.61
C ILE A 25 6.00 8.63 20.54
N GLY A 26 5.18 7.78 19.95
CA GLY A 26 3.95 7.24 20.56
C GLY A 26 3.43 6.10 19.69
N LYS A 27 4.24 5.05 19.63
CA LYS A 27 4.02 3.73 19.01
C LYS A 27 2.54 3.35 18.82
N ASN A 28 1.93 3.75 17.70
CA ASN A 28 0.71 3.15 17.19
C ASN A 28 1.11 2.39 15.92
N ILE A 29 1.56 1.15 16.09
CA ILE A 29 1.90 0.28 14.97
C ILE A 29 0.56 -0.02 14.29
N PRO A 30 0.31 0.43 13.05
CA PRO A 30 -0.95 0.15 12.37
C PRO A 30 -1.14 -1.37 12.32
N ASP A 31 -2.35 -1.81 12.66
CA ASP A 31 -2.71 -3.23 12.67
C ASP A 31 -2.45 -3.85 11.29
N ASP A 32 -2.03 -5.11 11.25
CA ASP A 32 -1.71 -5.79 9.98
C ASP A 32 -2.93 -5.84 9.06
N ALA A 33 -4.15 -5.81 9.62
CA ALA A 33 -5.39 -5.70 8.85
C ALA A 33 -5.57 -4.31 8.20
N GLU A 34 -5.21 -3.23 8.90
CA GLU A 34 -5.27 -1.87 8.33
C GLU A 34 -4.25 -1.70 7.20
N LEU A 35 -3.04 -2.23 7.38
CA LEU A 35 -2.00 -2.22 6.35
C LEU A 35 -2.44 -3.01 5.10
N LEU A 36 -3.11 -4.15 5.29
CA LEU A 36 -3.62 -4.95 4.18
C LEU A 36 -4.73 -4.22 3.41
N GLU A 37 -5.65 -3.55 4.11
CA GLU A 37 -6.72 -2.79 3.45
C GLU A 37 -6.18 -1.57 2.71
N ARG A 38 -5.19 -0.86 3.26
CA ARG A 38 -4.49 0.22 2.56
C ARG A 38 -3.84 -0.30 1.28
N ALA A 39 -3.09 -1.40 1.35
CA ALA A 39 -2.47 -1.98 0.16
C ALA A 39 -3.49 -2.44 -0.90
N ARG A 40 -4.69 -2.89 -0.48
CA ARG A 40 -5.79 -3.22 -1.40
C ARG A 40 -6.30 -1.97 -2.12
N LEU A 41 -6.50 -0.87 -1.39
CA LEU A 41 -6.92 0.41 -1.95
C LEU A 41 -5.88 0.97 -2.92
N ASP A 42 -4.60 0.88 -2.57
CA ASP A 42 -3.49 1.30 -3.44
C ASP A 42 -3.47 0.52 -4.75
N TRP A 43 -3.69 -0.80 -4.69
CA TRP A 43 -3.77 -1.63 -5.89
C TRP A 43 -4.97 -1.25 -6.77
N GLN A 44 -6.13 -0.98 -6.16
CA GLN A 44 -7.33 -0.54 -6.89
C GLN A 44 -7.13 0.83 -7.55
N ALA A 45 -6.43 1.74 -6.88
CA ALA A 45 -6.09 3.05 -7.44
C ALA A 45 -5.07 2.93 -8.58
N ALA A 46 -4.07 2.06 -8.47
CA ALA A 46 -3.11 1.79 -9.55
C ALA A 46 -3.79 1.19 -10.79
N GLN A 47 -4.75 0.29 -10.60
CA GLN A 47 -5.59 -0.24 -11.68
C GLN A 47 -6.41 0.88 -12.36
N SER A 48 -7.02 1.75 -11.55
CA SER A 48 -7.80 2.88 -12.07
C SER A 48 -6.93 3.85 -12.86
N PHE A 49 -5.71 4.12 -12.38
CA PHE A 49 -4.72 4.94 -13.08
C PHE A 49 -4.30 4.31 -14.40
N PHE A 50 -3.96 3.02 -14.41
CA PHE A 50 -3.61 2.30 -15.65
C PHE A 50 -4.74 2.35 -16.69
N ASN A 51 -5.99 2.16 -16.27
CA ASN A 51 -7.14 2.23 -17.17
C ASN A 51 -7.43 3.63 -17.72
N TYR A 52 -7.01 4.68 -16.99
CA TYR A 52 -7.20 6.07 -17.40
C TYR A 52 -6.07 6.55 -18.32
N VAL A 53 -4.86 6.05 -18.15
CA VAL A 53 -3.69 6.47 -18.92
C VAL A 53 -3.88 6.09 -20.40
N SER A 54 -3.94 7.13 -21.25
CA SER A 54 -4.02 6.98 -22.71
C SER A 54 -2.73 7.42 -23.42
N ASP A 55 -1.82 8.06 -22.69
CA ASP A 55 -0.55 8.57 -23.22
C ASP A 55 0.53 7.47 -23.14
N GLU A 56 1.07 7.10 -24.30
CA GLU A 56 2.07 6.05 -24.47
C GLU A 56 3.29 6.23 -23.57
N LYS A 57 3.69 7.48 -23.27
CA LYS A 57 4.84 7.77 -22.39
C LYS A 57 4.56 7.52 -20.91
N GLN A 58 3.29 7.43 -20.53
CA GLN A 58 2.87 7.21 -19.14
C GLN A 58 2.44 5.76 -18.88
N ILE A 59 2.24 4.97 -19.95
CA ILE A 59 1.86 3.56 -19.84
C ILE A 59 2.92 2.77 -19.06
N ASP A 60 4.20 2.97 -19.35
CA ASP A 60 5.28 2.26 -18.64
C ASP A 60 5.26 2.53 -17.13
N GLN A 61 5.05 3.79 -16.74
CA GLN A 61 4.94 4.17 -15.33
C GLN A 61 3.68 3.54 -14.70
N ALA A 62 2.56 3.52 -15.43
CA ALA A 62 1.32 2.93 -14.95
C ALA A 62 1.44 1.42 -14.74
N ILE A 63 2.10 0.71 -15.66
CA ILE A 63 2.41 -0.72 -15.55
C ILE A 63 3.31 -0.97 -14.33
N PHE A 64 4.37 -0.18 -14.17
CA PHE A 64 5.28 -0.31 -13.03
C PHE A 64 4.54 -0.14 -11.70
N ASN A 65 3.72 0.90 -11.59
CA ASN A 65 2.94 1.19 -10.39
C ASN A 65 1.95 0.06 -10.06
N LEU A 66 1.28 -0.48 -11.08
CA LEU A 66 0.34 -1.58 -10.91
C LEU A 66 1.02 -2.84 -10.35
N ILE A 67 2.16 -3.23 -10.95
CA ILE A 67 2.94 -4.40 -10.52
C ILE A 67 3.49 -4.21 -9.11
N ALA A 68 3.97 -3.00 -8.78
CA ALA A 68 4.50 -2.70 -7.46
C ALA A 68 3.41 -2.83 -6.38
N ALA A 69 2.22 -2.28 -6.63
CA ALA A 69 1.10 -2.34 -5.70
C ALA A 69 0.59 -3.79 -5.51
N GLU A 70 0.48 -4.56 -6.60
CA GLU A 70 0.10 -5.97 -6.54
C GLU A 70 1.06 -6.80 -5.67
N LYS A 71 2.38 -6.66 -5.91
CA LYS A 71 3.40 -7.37 -5.14
C LYS A 71 3.39 -6.99 -3.66
N HIS A 72 3.13 -5.71 -3.35
CA HIS A 72 3.03 -5.25 -1.97
C HIS A 72 1.83 -5.87 -1.25
N TYR A 73 0.66 -5.87 -1.90
CA TYR A 73 -0.55 -6.49 -1.36
C TYR A 73 -0.37 -8.00 -1.15
N ASP A 74 0.19 -8.72 -2.13
CA ASP A 74 0.43 -10.17 -2.01
C ASP A 74 1.42 -10.49 -0.88
N TYR A 75 2.49 -9.70 -0.72
CA TYR A 75 3.42 -9.85 0.40
C TYR A 75 2.72 -9.76 1.76
N LEU A 76 1.86 -8.75 1.95
CA LEU A 76 1.11 -8.55 3.20
C LEU A 76 0.12 -9.69 3.45
N LEU A 77 -0.52 -10.21 2.40
CA LEU A 77 -1.40 -11.36 2.50
C LEU A 77 -0.63 -12.62 2.93
N GLN A 78 0.56 -12.84 2.39
CA GLN A 78 1.42 -13.94 2.80
C GLN A 78 1.93 -13.77 4.24
N LYS A 79 2.27 -12.55 4.65
CA LYS A 79 2.70 -12.21 6.01
C LYS A 79 1.62 -12.57 7.04
N THR A 80 0.41 -12.05 6.85
CA THR A 80 -0.74 -12.31 7.74
C THR A 80 -1.13 -13.78 7.79
N ARG A 81 -1.02 -14.52 6.67
CA ARG A 81 -1.23 -15.98 6.64
C ARG A 81 -0.19 -16.74 7.46
N ARG A 82 1.08 -16.35 7.37
CA ARG A 82 2.17 -16.95 8.16
C ARG A 82 1.97 -16.69 9.65
N GLU A 83 1.63 -15.47 10.04
CA GLU A 83 1.35 -15.10 11.43
C GLU A 83 0.15 -15.90 11.97
N ARG A 84 -0.96 -15.97 11.22
CA ARG A 84 -2.11 -16.81 11.60
C ARG A 84 -1.74 -18.29 11.73
N TRP A 85 -0.92 -18.82 10.84
CA TRP A 85 -0.46 -20.20 10.92
C TRP A 85 0.42 -20.44 12.14
N PHE A 86 1.31 -19.50 12.45
CA PHE A 86 2.19 -19.58 13.61
C PHE A 86 1.39 -19.53 14.92
N ASN A 87 0.46 -18.59 15.06
CA ASN A 87 -0.39 -18.45 16.24
C ASN A 87 -1.20 -19.73 16.52
N ARG A 88 -1.75 -20.37 15.48
CA ARG A 88 -2.46 -21.66 15.62
C ARG A 88 -1.58 -22.82 16.10
N LYS A 89 -0.27 -22.79 15.83
CA LYS A 89 0.66 -23.82 16.31
C LYS A 89 1.07 -23.58 17.76
N VAL A 90 1.23 -22.32 18.16
CA VAL A 90 1.48 -21.94 19.56
C VAL A 90 0.31 -22.38 20.45
N GLU A 91 -0.93 -22.17 20.00
CA GLU A 91 -2.13 -22.62 20.73
C GLU A 91 -2.28 -24.14 20.87
N LYS A 92 -1.64 -24.92 19.98
CA LYS A 92 -1.69 -26.39 19.98
C LYS A 92 -0.43 -27.05 20.55
N GLY A 93 0.47 -26.27 21.14
CA GLY A 93 1.73 -26.72 21.71
C GLY A 93 1.86 -26.32 23.17
N CYS A 94 0.94 -26.78 24.01
CA CYS A 94 1.13 -26.85 25.45
C CYS A 94 0.29 -28.03 25.97
N ASP A 95 0.81 -29.23 25.74
CA ASP A 95 0.52 -30.49 26.46
C ASP A 95 1.85 -31.24 26.57
#